data_AF-A0A820SEJ4-F1
#
_entry.id   AF-A0A820SEJ4-F1
#
_cell.length_a   1.000
_cell.length_b   1.000
_cell.length_c   1.000
_cell.angle_alpha   90.00
_cell.angle_beta   90.00
_cell.angle_gamma   90.00
#
_symmetry.space_group_name_H-M   'P 1'
#
loop_
_entity.id
_entity.type
_entity.pdbx_description
1 polymer ?
#
loop_
_entity_poly.entity_id
_entity_poly.type
_entity_poly.pdbx_seq_one_letter_code
_entity_poly.pdbx_strand_id
1 'polypeptide(L)'
;DVCSNSSITYLPITNERFNFTSNYQLRIYTSGCYYIDNNNQWKSEGLIVGPLTNHNQTQCFSTHLTSFAGGFVVLPEPVNWSYVFAHADFNRNKTIYLTVICVSLMYIILTIYARYKDKKDLEKLGVTPLPDNHQSDEYVYEIIVFTG
;
A
#
# COMPACT_ATOMS: atom_id res chain seq x y z
N ASP A 1 -15.02 -13.38 33.37
CA ASP A 1 -16.40 -13.80 33.69
C ASP A 1 -16.46 -15.29 33.94
N VAL A 2 -16.86 -15.62 35.16
CA VAL A 2 -16.82 -16.96 35.77
C VAL A 2 -17.93 -17.81 35.15
N CYS A 3 -17.57 -18.92 34.50
CA CYS A 3 -18.54 -19.98 34.22
C CYS A 3 -18.79 -20.76 35.51
N SER A 4 -19.93 -20.47 36.15
CA SER A 4 -20.42 -21.26 37.28
C SER A 4 -20.84 -22.65 36.80
N ASN A 5 -20.24 -23.67 37.40
CA ASN A 5 -20.55 -25.07 37.18
C ASN A 5 -21.84 -25.43 37.94
N SER A 6 -23.00 -25.21 37.33
CA SER A 6 -24.26 -25.76 37.83
C SER A 6 -24.55 -27.09 37.14
N SER A 7 -24.30 -28.17 37.88
CA SER A 7 -24.77 -29.52 37.55
C SER A 7 -26.30 -29.55 37.56
N ILE A 8 -26.91 -29.40 36.39
CA ILE A 8 -28.35 -29.60 36.17
C ILE A 8 -28.56 -30.91 35.40
N THR A 9 -29.14 -31.85 36.12
CA THR A 9 -29.79 -33.08 35.67
C THR A 9 -30.87 -32.76 34.62
N TYR A 10 -30.79 -33.47 33.48
CA TYR A 10 -31.74 -33.51 32.33
C TYR A 10 -32.18 -32.15 31.75
N LEU A 11 -31.63 -31.78 30.59
CA LEU A 11 -32.22 -30.75 29.74
C LEU A 11 -33.52 -31.31 29.14
N PRO A 12 -34.67 -30.63 29.27
CA PRO A 12 -35.90 -31.04 28.59
C PRO A 12 -35.69 -30.94 27.07
N ILE A 13 -35.82 -32.06 26.37
CA ILE A 13 -35.77 -32.09 24.89
C ILE A 13 -37.05 -31.45 24.37
N THR A 14 -37.02 -30.13 24.17
CA THR A 14 -38.09 -29.40 23.50
C THR A 14 -37.90 -29.52 22.00
N ASN A 15 -38.85 -30.18 21.33
CA ASN A 15 -38.83 -30.44 19.87
C ASN A 15 -39.30 -29.22 19.06
N GLU A 16 -39.02 -28.01 19.54
CA GLU A 16 -39.40 -26.77 18.90
C GLU A 16 -38.26 -26.23 18.02
N ARG A 17 -38.61 -25.67 16.85
CA ARG A 17 -37.62 -24.99 16.00
C ARG A 17 -37.28 -23.65 16.64
N PHE A 18 -36.18 -23.61 17.38
CA PHE A 18 -35.62 -22.35 17.85
C PHE A 18 -34.87 -21.66 16.71
N ASN A 19 -35.40 -20.54 16.25
CA ASN A 19 -34.66 -19.65 15.35
C ASN A 19 -33.70 -18.80 16.18
N PHE A 20 -32.42 -19.14 16.12
CA PHE A 20 -31.37 -18.34 16.74
C PHE A 20 -30.96 -17.21 15.78
N THR A 21 -31.29 -15.98 16.15
CA THR A 21 -30.83 -14.78 15.45
C THR A 21 -29.94 -13.99 16.39
N SER A 22 -28.70 -13.71 15.97
CA SER A 22 -27.76 -12.89 16.74
C SER A 22 -27.05 -11.92 15.81
N ASN A 23 -26.86 -10.69 16.28
CA ASN A 23 -26.07 -9.69 15.56
C ASN A 23 -24.59 -9.98 15.80
N TYR A 24 -23.83 -10.22 14.74
CA TYR A 24 -22.39 -10.41 14.80
C TYR A 24 -21.69 -9.47 13.83
N GLN A 25 -20.46 -9.06 14.18
CA GLN A 25 -19.55 -8.35 13.29
C GLN A 25 -18.34 -9.25 13.05
N LEU A 26 -18.02 -9.51 11.79
CA LEU A 26 -16.88 -10.34 11.38
C LEU A 26 -15.83 -9.44 10.74
N ARG A 27 -14.58 -9.54 11.20
CA ARG A 27 -13.43 -8.90 10.55
C ARG A 27 -12.31 -9.92 10.38
N ILE A 28 -11.87 -10.09 9.14
CA ILE A 28 -10.78 -11.01 8.79
C ILE A 28 -9.55 -10.15 8.49
N TYR A 29 -8.40 -10.50 9.06
CA TYR A 29 -7.11 -9.87 8.75
C TYR A 29 -6.03 -10.93 8.63
N THR A 30 -5.05 -10.66 7.77
CA THR A 30 -3.87 -11.52 7.59
C THR A 30 -2.63 -10.71 7.95
N SER A 31 -1.70 -11.31 8.69
CA SER A 31 -0.42 -10.71 9.04
C SER A 31 0.71 -11.57 8.47
N GLY A 32 1.81 -10.92 8.11
CA GLY A 32 3.00 -11.60 7.60
C GLY A 32 4.28 -10.86 7.95
N CYS A 33 5.37 -11.62 8.04
CA CYS A 33 6.71 -11.11 8.29
C CYS A 33 7.57 -11.41 7.05
N TYR A 34 8.27 -10.40 6.56
CA TYR A 34 9.10 -10.50 5.37
C TYR A 34 10.44 -9.81 5.57
N TYR A 35 11.47 -10.27 4.87
CA TYR A 35 12.74 -9.57 4.71
C TYR A 35 13.01 -9.33 3.24
N ILE A 36 13.85 -8.33 2.95
CA ILE A 36 14.34 -8.09 1.61
C ILE A 36 15.67 -8.82 1.40
N ASP A 37 15.73 -9.66 0.36
CA ASP A 37 16.96 -10.35 -0.03
C ASP A 37 17.90 -9.44 -0.84
N ASN A 38 19.10 -9.94 -1.16
CA ASN A 38 20.09 -9.20 -1.97
C ASN A 38 19.62 -8.94 -3.42
N ASN A 39 18.56 -9.62 -3.86
CA ASN A 39 17.96 -9.47 -5.18
C ASN A 39 16.75 -8.53 -5.13
N ASN A 40 16.57 -7.78 -4.03
CA ASN A 40 15.43 -6.90 -3.76
C ASN A 40 14.07 -7.61 -3.81
N GLN A 41 14.01 -8.89 -3.46
CA GLN A 41 12.78 -9.66 -3.37
C GLN A 41 12.35 -9.84 -1.92
N TRP A 42 11.04 -9.75 -1.68
CA TRP A 42 10.46 -10.05 -0.38
C TRP A 42 10.39 -11.56 -0.16
N LYS A 43 10.97 -12.04 0.94
CA LYS A 43 11.03 -13.44 1.35
C LYS A 43 10.55 -13.58 2.79
N SER A 44 10.04 -14.76 3.15
CA SER A 44 9.57 -15.07 4.51
C SER A 44 10.40 -16.16 5.20
N GLU A 45 11.46 -16.65 4.55
CA GLU A 45 12.34 -17.68 5.09
C GLU A 45 12.99 -17.23 6.41
N GLY A 46 12.95 -18.08 7.44
CA GLY A 46 13.54 -17.78 8.74
C GLY A 46 12.78 -16.73 9.58
N LEU A 47 11.57 -16.32 9.15
CA LEU A 47 10.68 -15.41 9.86
C LEU A 47 9.42 -16.13 10.36
N ILE A 48 8.99 -15.81 11.57
CA ILE A 48 7.79 -16.39 12.20
C ILE A 48 6.92 -15.28 12.80
N VAL A 49 5.62 -15.33 12.52
CA VAL A 49 4.63 -14.43 13.14
C VAL A 49 4.36 -14.88 14.58
N GLY A 50 4.53 -13.95 15.52
CA GLY A 50 4.39 -14.19 16.95
C GLY A 50 2.93 -14.12 17.44
N PRO A 51 2.65 -14.71 18.63
CA PRO A 51 1.31 -14.78 19.20
C PRO A 51 0.76 -13.44 19.70
N LEU A 52 1.61 -12.42 19.89
CA LEU A 52 1.17 -11.06 20.28
C LEU A 52 0.72 -10.21 19.08
N THR A 53 0.63 -10.81 17.90
CA THR A 53 0.09 -10.18 16.70
C THR A 53 -1.41 -9.95 16.87
N ASN A 54 -1.85 -8.72 16.62
CA ASN A 54 -3.25 -8.32 16.65
C ASN A 54 -3.55 -7.41 15.45
N HIS A 55 -4.72 -6.77 15.37
CA HIS A 55 -5.08 -5.93 14.22
C HIS A 55 -4.28 -4.62 14.07
N ASN A 56 -3.53 -4.19 15.10
CA ASN A 56 -2.73 -2.97 15.11
C ASN A 56 -1.22 -3.23 14.98
N GLN A 57 -0.73 -4.37 15.44
CA GLN A 57 0.71 -4.68 15.45
C GLN A 57 0.99 -6.13 15.09
N THR A 58 2.02 -6.35 14.27
CA THR A 58 2.52 -7.69 13.93
C THR A 58 3.80 -7.93 14.70
N GLN A 59 3.85 -9.01 15.47
CA GLN A 59 5.07 -9.45 16.13
C GLN A 59 5.81 -10.39 15.18
N CYS A 60 7.09 -10.12 14.91
CA CYS A 60 7.93 -10.95 14.05
C CYS A 60 9.14 -11.46 14.81
N PHE A 61 9.41 -12.76 14.72
CA PHE A 61 10.66 -13.38 15.14
C PHE A 61 11.51 -13.68 13.92
N SER A 62 12.79 -13.33 13.97
CA SER A 62 13.76 -13.55 12.90
C SER A 62 14.94 -14.37 13.39
N THR A 63 15.47 -15.21 12.51
CA THR A 63 16.71 -15.96 12.71
C THR A 63 17.94 -15.27 12.08
N HIS A 64 17.73 -14.17 11.35
CA HIS A 64 18.77 -13.44 10.63
C HIS A 64 18.68 -11.92 10.86
N LEU A 65 19.81 -11.23 10.73
CA LEU A 65 19.88 -9.76 10.79
C LEU A 65 19.83 -9.19 9.37
N THR A 66 18.64 -8.80 8.93
CA THR A 66 18.38 -8.18 7.62
C THR A 66 17.38 -7.04 7.79
N SER A 67 17.18 -6.24 6.74
CA SER A 67 16.06 -5.31 6.70
C SER A 67 14.75 -6.09 6.67
N PHE A 68 13.96 -5.95 7.72
CA PHE A 68 12.70 -6.65 7.92
C PHE A 68 11.50 -5.71 7.80
N ALA A 69 10.37 -6.26 7.37
CA ALA A 69 9.08 -5.60 7.36
C ALA A 69 7.99 -6.57 7.87
N GLY A 70 7.16 -6.08 8.79
CA GLY A 70 5.91 -6.73 9.17
C GLY A 70 4.76 -5.94 8.60
N GLY A 71 3.70 -6.61 8.13
CA GLY A 71 2.57 -5.92 7.51
C GLY A 71 1.26 -6.65 7.65
N PHE A 72 0.18 -5.87 7.62
CA PHE A 72 -1.17 -6.35 7.48
C PHE A 72 -1.62 -6.21 6.04
N VAL A 73 -2.18 -7.27 5.49
CA VAL A 73 -2.93 -7.15 4.25
C VAL A 73 -4.40 -7.13 4.63
N VAL A 74 -4.95 -5.92 4.76
CA VAL A 74 -6.40 -5.73 4.72
C VAL A 74 -6.74 -5.60 3.24
N LEU A 75 -7.24 -6.69 2.64
CA LEU A 75 -7.77 -6.61 1.29
C LEU A 75 -8.97 -5.67 1.31
N PRO A 76 -8.97 -4.57 0.55
CA PRO A 76 -10.17 -3.77 0.39
C PRO A 76 -11.25 -4.63 -0.25
N GLU A 77 -12.52 -4.29 -0.01
CA GLU A 77 -13.62 -4.94 -0.70
C GLU A 77 -13.40 -4.81 -2.21
N PRO A 78 -13.49 -5.91 -2.98
CA PRO A 78 -13.26 -5.87 -4.41
C PRO A 78 -14.27 -4.91 -5.05
N VAL A 79 -13.79 -4.09 -5.99
CA VAL A 79 -14.66 -3.13 -6.68
C VAL A 79 -15.76 -3.89 -7.41
N ASN A 80 -17.02 -3.61 -7.06
CA ASN A 80 -18.17 -4.18 -7.71
C ASN A 80 -18.44 -3.45 -9.04
N TRP A 81 -17.80 -3.91 -10.10
CA TRP A 81 -17.91 -3.31 -11.43
C TRP A 81 -19.33 -3.37 -12.00
N SER A 82 -20.12 -4.41 -11.69
CA SER A 82 -21.50 -4.51 -12.19
C SER A 82 -22.40 -3.42 -11.60
N TYR A 83 -22.23 -3.12 -10.31
CA TYR A 83 -22.92 -2.00 -9.68
C TYR A 83 -22.49 -0.65 -10.26
N VAL A 84 -21.19 -0.44 -10.46
CA VAL A 84 -20.63 0.80 -11.05
C VAL A 84 -21.21 1.05 -12.43
N PHE A 85 -21.20 0.04 -13.31
CA PHE A 85 -21.73 0.18 -14.68
C PHE A 85 -23.27 0.28 -14.72
N ALA A 86 -23.99 -0.40 -13.83
CA ALA A 86 -25.44 -0.24 -13.71
C ALA A 86 -25.86 1.19 -13.28
N HIS A 87 -24.95 1.94 -12.64
CA HIS A 87 -25.18 3.31 -12.16
C HIS A 87 -24.36 4.35 -12.93
N ALA A 88 -23.81 3.99 -14.09
CA ALA A 88 -22.95 4.85 -14.89
C ALA A 88 -23.70 5.88 -15.76
N ASP A 89 -24.94 6.22 -15.41
CA ASP A 89 -25.72 7.22 -16.15
C ASP A 89 -25.16 8.62 -15.90
N PHE A 90 -24.68 9.25 -16.97
CA PHE A 90 -24.12 10.61 -16.96
C PHE A 90 -25.12 11.64 -16.44
N ASN A 91 -26.41 11.48 -16.75
CA ASN A 91 -27.44 12.43 -16.34
C ASN A 91 -27.76 12.36 -14.84
N ARG A 92 -27.61 11.18 -14.24
CA ARG A 92 -27.87 10.97 -12.81
C ARG A 92 -26.72 11.49 -11.95
N ASN A 93 -25.48 11.37 -12.43
CA ASN A 93 -24.28 11.62 -11.63
C ASN A 93 -23.34 12.66 -12.26
N LYS A 94 -23.89 13.74 -12.84
CA LYS A 94 -23.15 14.78 -13.60
C LYS A 94 -21.92 15.32 -12.88
N THR A 95 -22.02 15.56 -11.57
CA THR A 95 -20.91 16.09 -10.75
C THR A 95 -19.69 15.17 -10.79
N ILE A 96 -19.89 13.86 -10.64
CA ILE A 96 -18.78 12.88 -10.66
C ILE A 96 -18.08 12.95 -12.02
N TYR A 97 -18.83 12.87 -13.11
CA TYR A 97 -18.25 12.91 -14.45
C TYR A 97 -17.54 14.23 -14.74
N LEU A 98 -18.11 15.36 -14.34
CA LEU A 98 -17.47 16.66 -14.49
C LEU A 98 -16.14 16.71 -13.74
N THR A 99 -16.11 16.26 -12.48
CA THR A 99 -14.86 16.24 -11.71
C THR A 99 -13.81 15.32 -12.34
N VAL A 100 -14.19 14.12 -12.76
CA VAL A 100 -13.28 13.17 -13.43
C VAL A 100 -12.72 13.75 -14.73
N ILE A 101 -13.56 14.37 -15.56
CA ILE A 101 -13.12 15.00 -16.81
C ILE A 101 -12.15 16.16 -16.51
N CYS A 102 -12.51 17.06 -15.59
CA CYS A 102 -11.66 18.20 -15.24
C CYS A 102 -10.29 17.76 -14.67
N VAL A 103 -10.28 16.81 -13.74
CA VAL A 103 -9.04 16.26 -13.17
C VAL A 103 -8.21 15.56 -14.24
N SER A 104 -8.85 14.79 -15.13
CA SER A 104 -8.16 14.10 -16.22
C SER A 104 -7.50 15.08 -17.19
N LEU A 105 -8.21 16.16 -17.59
CA LEU A 105 -7.66 17.20 -18.45
C LEU A 105 -6.50 17.93 -17.79
N MET A 106 -6.64 18.31 -16.52
CA MET A 106 -5.56 18.94 -15.75
C MET A 106 -4.33 18.02 -15.68
N TYR A 107 -4.52 16.74 -15.41
CA TYR A 107 -3.45 15.74 -15.37
C TYR A 107 -2.72 15.61 -16.71
N ILE A 108 -3.47 15.57 -17.83
CA ILE A 108 -2.89 15.50 -19.18
C ILE A 108 -2.03 16.73 -19.46
N ILE A 109 -2.53 17.94 -19.13
CA ILE A 109 -1.79 19.19 -19.32
C ILE A 109 -0.50 19.18 -18.50
N LEU A 110 -0.57 18.81 -17.21
CA LEU A 110 0.61 18.71 -16.34
C LEU A 110 1.61 17.67 -16.85
N THR A 111 1.12 16.53 -17.35
CA THR A 111 1.97 15.48 -17.93
C THR A 111 2.71 15.97 -19.17
N ILE A 112 2.02 16.69 -20.07
CA ILE A 112 2.64 17.27 -21.27
C ILE A 112 3.71 18.31 -20.86
N TYR A 113 3.39 19.16 -19.89
CA TYR A 113 4.34 20.15 -19.36
C TYR A 113 5.57 19.51 -18.72
N ALA A 114 5.38 18.48 -17.89
CA ALA A 114 6.47 17.72 -17.28
C ALA A 114 7.37 17.09 -18.35
N ARG A 115 6.79 16.42 -19.35
CA ARG A 115 7.54 15.84 -20.47
C ARG A 115 8.32 16.87 -21.28
N TYR A 116 7.76 18.07 -21.47
CA TYR A 116 8.47 19.17 -22.10
C TYR A 116 9.67 19.63 -21.26
N LYS A 117 9.50 19.75 -19.93
CA LYS A 117 10.57 20.12 -19.02
C LYS A 117 11.67 19.06 -18.95
N ASP A 118 11.32 17.78 -18.87
CA ASP A 118 12.27 16.68 -18.87
C ASP A 118 13.13 16.71 -20.14
N LYS A 119 12.53 16.93 -21.32
CA LYS A 119 13.28 17.08 -22.58
C LYS A 119 14.24 18.28 -22.55
N LYS A 120 13.80 19.42 -22.00
CA LYS A 120 14.65 20.61 -21.85
C LYS A 120 15.75 20.40 -20.80
N ASP A 121 15.53 19.54 -19.82
CA ASP A 121 16.54 19.16 -18.84
C ASP A 121 17.64 18.30 -19.46
N LEU A 122 17.27 17.39 -20.39
CA LEU A 122 18.25 16.65 -21.19
C LEU A 122 19.16 17.58 -22.00
N GLU A 123 18.68 18.71 -22.51
CA GLU A 123 19.50 19.71 -23.20
C GLU A 123 20.53 20.39 -22.27
N LYS A 124 20.30 20.37 -20.96
CA LYS A 124 21.24 20.88 -19.95
C LYS A 124 22.20 19.81 -19.42
N LEU A 125 22.04 18.55 -19.84
CA LEU A 125 23.01 17.51 -19.53
C LEU A 125 24.29 17.80 -20.31
N GLY A 126 25.20 18.49 -19.64
CA GLY A 126 26.51 18.84 -20.17
C GLY A 126 27.39 19.37 -19.04
N VAL A 127 28.70 19.31 -19.26
CA VAL A 127 29.67 19.93 -18.34
C VAL A 127 29.51 21.44 -18.46
N THR A 128 28.99 22.08 -17.40
CA THR A 128 28.99 23.54 -17.34
C THR A 128 30.40 23.98 -16.95
N PRO A 129 31.15 24.67 -17.84
CA PRO A 129 32.50 25.08 -17.51
C PRO A 129 32.46 26.04 -16.32
N LEU A 130 33.28 25.75 -15.32
CA LEU A 130 33.49 26.66 -14.20
C LEU A 130 34.13 27.95 -14.73
N PRO A 131 33.77 29.13 -14.19
CA PRO A 131 34.34 30.41 -14.64
C PRO A 131 35.87 30.47 -14.57
N ASP A 132 36.47 29.65 -13.71
CA ASP A 132 37.90 29.59 -13.43
C ASP A 132 38.65 28.57 -14.31
N ASN A 133 37.96 27.87 -15.21
CA ASN A 133 38.54 26.81 -16.03
C ASN A 133 38.81 27.35 -17.45
N HIS A 134 40.02 27.88 -17.67
CA HIS A 134 40.43 28.49 -18.94
C HIS A 134 41.16 27.48 -19.84
N GLN A 135 41.01 27.61 -21.16
CA GLN A 135 41.68 26.72 -22.13
C GLN A 135 43.22 26.78 -22.08
N SER A 136 43.78 27.83 -21.49
CA SER A 136 45.23 28.02 -21.31
C SER A 136 45.79 27.39 -20.03
N ASP A 137 44.93 26.86 -19.16
CA ASP A 137 45.36 26.34 -17.87
C ASP A 137 46.01 24.95 -18.03
N GLU A 138 47.08 24.70 -17.27
CA GLU A 138 47.82 23.42 -17.30
C GLU A 138 46.96 22.25 -16.78
N TYR A 139 46.00 22.54 -15.90
CA TYR A 139 45.12 21.56 -15.28
C TYR A 139 43.67 22.03 -15.31
N VAL A 140 42.76 21.13 -15.73
CA VAL A 140 41.31 21.34 -15.83
C VAL A 140 40.63 20.52 -14.75
N TYR A 141 39.80 21.15 -13.92
CA TYR A 141 39.10 20.47 -12.81
C TYR A 141 37.65 20.15 -13.18
N GLU A 142 37.23 18.90 -12.91
CA GLU A 142 35.84 18.45 -12.99
C GLU A 142 35.35 18.12 -11.57
N ILE A 143 34.22 18.70 -11.17
CA ILE A 143 33.61 18.48 -9.86
C ILE A 143 32.26 17.79 -10.08
N ILE A 144 32.09 16.60 -9.52
CA ILE A 144 30.85 15.81 -9.58
C ILE A 144 30.25 15.77 -8.17
N VAL A 145 29.03 16.28 -8.02
CA VAL A 145 28.32 16.31 -6.73
C VAL A 145 27.26 15.22 -6.72
N PHE A 146 27.37 14.29 -5.77
CA PHE A 146 26.35 13.29 -5.48
C PHE A 146 25.59 13.72 -4.23
N THR A 147 24.30 14.00 -4.37
CA THR A 147 23.38 14.09 -3.23
C THR A 147 22.78 12.71 -3.02
N GLY A 148 23.07 12.08 -1.88
CA GLY A 148 22.57 10.75 -1.52
C GLY A 148 21.06 10.67 -1.34
#